data_AF-A0A9X4YB63-F1
#
_entry.id   AF-A0A9X4YB63-F1
#
_cell.length_a   1.000
_cell.length_b   1.000
_cell.length_c   1.000
_cell.angle_alpha   90.00
_cell.angle_beta   90.00
_cell.angle_gamma   90.00
#
_symmetry.space_group_name_H-M   'P 1'
#
loop_
_entity.id
_entity.type
_entity.pdbx_description
1 polymer ?
#
loop_
_entity_poly.entity_id
_entity_poly.type
_entity_poly.pdbx_seq_one_letter_code
_entity_poly.pdbx_strand_id
1 'polypeptide(L)'
;MSLSEILNELPNVNDWDNPLFKRLPRNDTGQARGHQAGFLLPTDLRQYFPELPLGQNTAGVRIQADLYLGLVFLKRVNSRYQYQTWGATRNPETRVTDNLRPLLNEAVAGDFLLIRRHLDQPERYCFQLIRRNDSGYAELQSRVNNRRSGVLGEQVLSTNGIENEESTLWAQTQEEFLGFADRNHRNSNARKPVRRAAFSRLVLSEYGYRCCVCGSGLSVPEGPAAAQAAHIIPVAAGGTDDPRNGLALCPNHHWAFDNGLFTVTPEMQIQVSEAASALPVNNELKELSGQFVRRPENERFMPHETALEWHASHVFE
;
A
#
# COMPACT_ATOMS: atom_id res chain seq x y z
N MET A 1 -14.56 4.12 -22.29
CA MET A 1 -14.33 4.15 -20.84
C MET A 1 -15.65 4.26 -20.10
N SER A 2 -16.41 3.17 -20.02
CA SER A 2 -17.54 3.04 -19.09
C SER A 2 -17.07 3.23 -17.64
N LEU A 3 -17.98 3.39 -16.67
CA LEU A 3 -17.56 3.44 -15.27
C LEU A 3 -16.90 2.13 -14.83
N SER A 4 -17.39 0.99 -15.36
CA SER A 4 -16.77 -0.31 -15.11
C SER A 4 -15.31 -0.34 -15.57
N GLU A 5 -15.02 0.13 -16.78
CA GLU A 5 -13.66 0.22 -17.31
C GLU A 5 -12.78 1.13 -16.43
N ILE A 6 -13.29 2.31 -16.04
CA ILE A 6 -12.57 3.23 -15.14
C ILE A 6 -12.23 2.59 -13.78
N LEU A 7 -13.15 1.78 -13.24
CA LEU A 7 -13.01 1.20 -11.91
C LEU A 7 -12.18 -0.09 -11.89
N ASN A 8 -12.16 -0.86 -12.98
CA ASN A 8 -11.63 -2.22 -13.02
C ASN A 8 -10.41 -2.40 -13.93
N GLU A 9 -10.14 -1.47 -14.85
CA GLU A 9 -9.02 -1.59 -15.81
C GLU A 9 -7.81 -0.73 -15.46
N LEU A 10 -7.79 -0.15 -14.25
CA LEU A 10 -6.60 0.50 -13.74
C LEU A 10 -5.45 -0.53 -13.67
N PRO A 11 -4.23 -0.19 -14.12
CA PRO A 11 -3.08 -1.09 -13.98
C PRO A 11 -2.91 -1.55 -12.52
N ASN A 12 -2.78 -2.86 -12.33
CA ASN A 12 -2.72 -3.52 -11.03
C ASN A 12 -3.88 -3.13 -10.09
N VAL A 13 -5.12 -3.08 -10.60
CA VAL A 13 -6.31 -2.65 -9.83
C VAL A 13 -6.45 -3.37 -8.48
N ASN A 14 -6.01 -4.62 -8.38
CA ASN A 14 -6.10 -5.44 -7.16
C ASN A 14 -5.12 -5.02 -6.05
N ASP A 15 -4.17 -4.12 -6.34
CA ASP A 15 -3.26 -3.55 -5.34
C ASP A 15 -3.83 -2.26 -4.73
N TRP A 16 -4.99 -1.82 -5.19
CA TRP A 16 -5.65 -0.60 -4.71
C TRP A 16 -6.98 -0.95 -4.02
N ASP A 17 -7.34 -0.15 -3.02
CA ASP A 17 -8.67 -0.23 -2.41
C ASP A 17 -9.77 0.37 -3.31
N ASN A 18 -11.01 0.31 -2.82
CA ASN A 18 -12.13 0.93 -3.52
C ASN A 18 -12.02 2.46 -3.48
N PRO A 19 -12.42 3.16 -4.55
CA PRO A 19 -12.11 4.57 -4.68
C PRO A 19 -12.96 5.43 -3.75
N LEU A 20 -12.33 6.40 -3.14
CA LEU A 20 -12.97 7.64 -2.75
C LEU A 20 -13.20 8.49 -4.00
N PHE A 21 -14.14 9.42 -3.92
CA PHE A 21 -14.31 10.45 -4.93
C PHE A 21 -14.36 11.84 -4.32
N LYS A 22 -13.94 12.80 -5.12
CA LYS A 22 -14.10 14.23 -4.88
C LYS A 22 -14.41 14.92 -6.19
N ARG A 23 -15.48 15.71 -6.23
CA ARG A 23 -15.76 16.64 -7.32
C ARG A 23 -14.90 17.88 -7.13
N LEU A 24 -14.09 18.23 -8.13
CA LEU A 24 -13.12 19.32 -8.05
C LEU A 24 -13.81 20.68 -8.24
N PRO A 25 -13.83 21.59 -7.25
CA PRO A 25 -14.18 22.99 -7.47
C PRO A 25 -13.08 23.70 -8.25
N ARG A 26 -13.37 24.88 -8.81
CA ARG A 26 -12.39 25.70 -9.57
C ARG A 26 -11.08 25.91 -8.81
N ASN A 27 -11.15 26.08 -7.49
CA ASN A 27 -10.01 26.29 -6.60
C ASN A 27 -9.12 25.06 -6.37
N ASP A 28 -9.51 23.87 -6.82
CA ASP A 28 -8.68 22.66 -6.74
C ASP A 28 -8.10 22.28 -8.11
N THR A 29 -8.25 23.15 -9.12
CA THR A 29 -7.83 22.92 -10.51
C THR A 29 -6.77 23.93 -10.94
N GLY A 30 -6.05 23.64 -12.02
CA GLY A 30 -5.10 24.56 -12.64
C GLY A 30 -5.71 25.86 -13.18
N GLN A 31 -7.05 25.99 -13.19
CA GLN A 31 -7.77 27.17 -13.70
C GLN A 31 -7.74 28.39 -12.78
N ALA A 32 -7.25 28.26 -11.55
CA ALA A 32 -7.29 29.33 -10.56
C ALA A 32 -5.91 30.01 -10.39
N ARG A 33 -5.86 31.34 -10.60
CA ARG A 33 -4.61 32.13 -10.54
C ARG A 33 -4.03 32.12 -9.12
N GLY A 34 -2.72 31.89 -9.00
CA GLY A 34 -1.98 31.95 -7.73
C GLY A 34 -2.14 30.72 -6.82
N HIS A 35 -2.73 29.62 -7.31
CA HIS A 35 -2.97 28.44 -6.49
C HIS A 35 -1.71 27.67 -6.11
N GLN A 36 -1.71 27.22 -4.86
CA GLN A 36 -0.86 26.13 -4.41
C GLN A 36 -1.32 24.87 -5.14
N ALA A 37 -0.43 24.27 -5.91
CA ALA A 37 -0.66 23.13 -6.80
C ALA A 37 -1.19 21.87 -6.08
N GLY A 38 -2.44 21.91 -5.62
CA GLY A 38 -3.04 20.89 -4.77
C GLY A 38 -4.54 21.07 -4.60
N PHE A 39 -5.16 20.16 -3.85
CA PHE A 39 -6.60 20.13 -3.64
C PHE A 39 -6.95 20.05 -2.15
N LEU A 40 -8.09 20.64 -1.80
CA LEU A 40 -8.70 20.47 -0.48
C LEU A 40 -9.18 19.03 -0.30
N LEU A 41 -8.74 18.36 0.76
CA LEU A 41 -9.29 17.09 1.21
C LEU A 41 -10.48 17.36 2.15
N PRO A 42 -11.71 16.97 1.79
CA PRO A 42 -12.89 17.09 2.64
C PRO A 42 -12.75 16.34 3.97
N THR A 43 -13.39 16.84 5.03
CA THR A 43 -13.28 16.29 6.39
C THR A 43 -13.71 14.82 6.48
N ASP A 44 -14.75 14.43 5.74
CA ASP A 44 -15.27 13.06 5.63
C ASP A 44 -14.25 12.07 5.04
N LEU A 45 -13.28 12.56 4.28
CA LEU A 45 -12.24 11.72 3.66
C LEU A 45 -10.94 11.62 4.49
N ARG A 46 -10.78 12.43 5.55
CA ARG A 46 -9.53 12.49 6.32
C ARG A 46 -9.12 11.16 6.93
N GLN A 47 -10.10 10.35 7.34
CA GLN A 47 -9.86 9.03 7.95
C GLN A 47 -9.15 8.03 7.01
N TYR A 48 -9.12 8.28 5.71
CA TYR A 48 -8.47 7.42 4.70
C TYR A 48 -7.06 7.91 4.32
N PHE A 49 -6.63 9.02 4.92
CA PHE A 49 -5.29 9.58 4.79
C PHE A 49 -4.48 9.34 6.07
N PRO A 50 -3.14 9.41 6.04
CA PRO A 50 -2.33 9.16 7.23
C PRO A 50 -2.65 10.21 8.31
N GLU A 51 -2.47 9.84 9.58
CA GLU A 51 -2.66 10.79 10.66
C GLU A 51 -1.67 11.96 10.54
N LEU A 52 -2.17 13.17 10.81
CA LEU A 52 -1.34 14.37 10.82
C LEU A 52 -0.88 14.66 12.25
N PRO A 53 0.39 15.01 12.47
CA PRO A 53 0.89 15.36 13.79
C PRO A 53 0.07 16.49 14.43
N LEU A 54 -0.35 16.30 15.67
CA LEU A 54 -1.09 17.30 16.44
C LEU A 54 -0.17 18.45 16.89
N GLY A 55 -0.73 19.67 16.97
CA GLY A 55 -0.09 20.79 17.69
C GLY A 55 0.94 21.62 16.93
N GLN A 56 1.23 21.33 15.65
CA GLN A 56 2.07 22.20 14.82
C GLN A 56 1.25 22.83 13.68
N ASN A 57 1.14 24.16 13.68
CA ASN A 57 0.62 24.90 12.52
C ASN A 57 1.55 24.60 11.33
N THR A 58 1.04 23.98 10.25
CA THR A 58 1.76 23.39 9.10
C THR A 58 2.39 22.00 9.27
N ALA A 59 1.92 21.21 10.25
CA ALA A 59 2.18 19.77 10.30
C ALA A 59 1.69 19.09 9.01
N GLY A 60 2.55 18.27 8.42
CA GLY A 60 2.25 17.54 7.21
C GLY A 60 3.14 16.32 7.05
N VAL A 61 2.58 15.28 6.45
CA VAL A 61 3.25 14.02 6.12
C VAL A 61 3.42 13.92 4.61
N ARG A 62 4.48 13.26 4.17
CA ARG A 62 4.65 12.94 2.76
C ARG A 62 3.86 11.70 2.40
N ILE A 63 3.34 11.71 1.20
CA ILE A 63 2.68 10.57 0.57
C ILE A 63 3.24 10.43 -0.85
N GLN A 64 3.20 9.21 -1.37
CA GLN A 64 3.47 8.99 -2.77
C GLN A 64 2.14 8.95 -3.55
N ALA A 65 2.10 9.52 -4.74
CA ALA A 65 0.90 9.52 -5.57
C ALA A 65 1.21 9.10 -7.01
N ASP A 66 0.48 8.11 -7.50
CA ASP A 66 0.41 7.72 -8.91
C ASP A 66 -0.70 8.51 -9.58
N LEU A 67 -0.35 9.35 -10.56
CA LEU A 67 -1.29 10.25 -11.23
C LEU A 67 -1.79 9.62 -12.53
N TYR A 68 -3.11 9.56 -12.70
CA TYR A 68 -3.76 9.00 -13.90
C TYR A 68 -4.77 9.97 -14.50
N LEU A 69 -4.71 10.15 -15.83
CA LEU A 69 -5.77 10.80 -16.60
C LEU A 69 -6.63 9.71 -17.25
N GLY A 70 -7.81 9.43 -16.69
CA GLY A 70 -8.55 8.21 -17.03
C GLY A 70 -7.72 6.97 -16.71
N LEU A 71 -7.36 6.18 -17.72
CA LEU A 71 -6.46 5.01 -17.57
C LEU A 71 -5.00 5.31 -17.95
N VAL A 72 -4.69 6.53 -18.39
CA VAL A 72 -3.34 6.91 -18.81
C VAL A 72 -2.52 7.30 -17.60
N PHE A 73 -1.49 6.52 -17.29
CA PHE A 73 -0.50 6.88 -16.27
C PHE A 73 0.30 8.10 -16.72
N LEU A 74 0.30 9.15 -15.90
CA LEU A 74 1.05 10.37 -16.16
C LEU A 74 2.46 10.28 -15.55
N LYS A 75 2.53 10.10 -14.23
CA LYS A 75 3.76 9.87 -13.47
C LYS A 75 3.46 9.51 -12.02
N ARG A 76 4.50 9.07 -11.31
CA ARG A 76 4.56 8.99 -9.85
C ARG A 76 5.19 10.26 -9.27
N VAL A 77 4.62 10.79 -8.18
CA VAL A 77 5.12 11.98 -7.47
C VAL A 77 5.15 11.80 -5.97
N ASN A 78 6.01 12.56 -5.31
CA ASN A 78 5.92 12.77 -3.87
C ASN A 78 5.09 14.02 -3.61
N SER A 79 4.01 13.86 -2.84
CA SER A 79 3.07 14.91 -2.46
C SER A 79 3.11 15.10 -0.95
N ARG A 80 2.50 16.18 -0.46
CA ARG A 80 2.38 16.46 0.97
C ARG A 80 0.91 16.57 1.37
N TYR A 81 0.50 15.74 2.33
CA TYR A 81 -0.76 15.86 3.03
C TYR A 81 -0.54 16.69 4.30
N GLN A 82 -1.25 17.79 4.49
CA GLN A 82 -0.96 18.73 5.57
C GLN A 82 -2.17 19.53 6.04
N TYR A 83 -2.07 20.08 7.26
CA TYR A 83 -2.92 21.17 7.71
C TYR A 83 -2.47 22.48 7.09
N GLN A 84 -3.43 23.28 6.65
CA GLN A 84 -3.20 24.63 6.15
C GLN A 84 -4.18 25.61 6.82
N THR A 85 -3.63 26.68 7.40
CA THR A 85 -4.37 27.79 7.96
C THR A 85 -4.23 29.03 7.06
N TRP A 86 -5.33 29.75 6.85
CA TRP A 86 -5.35 31.00 6.08
C TRP A 86 -5.64 32.16 7.02
N GLY A 87 -4.59 32.78 7.55
CA GLY A 87 -4.70 33.73 8.64
C GLY A 87 -5.13 33.05 9.95
N ALA A 88 -4.76 33.62 11.10
CA ALA A 88 -4.95 33.00 12.41
C ALA A 88 -6.42 32.76 12.85
N THR A 89 -7.41 33.06 12.01
CA THR A 89 -8.85 33.10 12.35
C THR A 89 -9.70 32.00 11.71
N ARG A 90 -9.17 31.16 10.81
CA ARG A 90 -9.94 30.04 10.20
C ARG A 90 -9.52 28.68 10.74
N ASN A 91 -10.48 27.78 10.86
CA ASN A 91 -10.23 26.37 11.18
C ASN A 91 -9.25 25.78 10.16
N PRO A 92 -8.22 25.03 10.59
CA PRO A 92 -7.27 24.39 9.68
C PRO A 92 -7.99 23.46 8.69
N GLU A 93 -7.73 23.69 7.40
CA GLU A 93 -8.17 22.81 6.33
C GLU A 93 -7.06 21.81 6.01
N THR A 94 -7.43 20.61 5.58
CA THR A 94 -6.47 19.59 5.16
C THR A 94 -6.33 19.59 3.65
N ARG A 95 -5.11 19.61 3.14
CA ARG A 95 -4.82 19.68 1.71
C ARG A 95 -3.78 18.67 1.30
N VAL A 96 -3.90 18.16 0.07
CA VAL A 96 -2.82 17.45 -0.62
C VAL A 96 -2.19 18.42 -1.60
N THR A 97 -0.89 18.59 -1.51
CA THR A 97 -0.09 19.59 -2.23
C THR A 97 1.19 18.99 -2.77
N ASP A 98 1.98 19.79 -3.48
CA ASP A 98 3.25 19.44 -4.12
C ASP A 98 3.11 18.49 -5.31
N ASN A 99 3.75 18.84 -6.42
CA ASN A 99 3.90 17.98 -7.60
C ASN A 99 2.60 17.46 -8.27
N LEU A 100 1.43 17.97 -7.91
CA LEU A 100 0.14 17.55 -8.51
C LEU A 100 -0.22 18.26 -9.82
N ARG A 101 0.57 19.26 -10.25
CA ARG A 101 0.30 20.04 -11.48
C ARG A 101 0.08 19.17 -12.74
N PRO A 102 0.84 18.09 -12.99
CA PRO A 102 0.63 17.26 -14.18
C PRO A 102 -0.80 16.71 -14.28
N LEU A 103 -1.45 16.46 -13.14
CA LEU A 103 -2.85 16.03 -13.10
C LEU A 103 -3.82 17.22 -13.05
N LEU A 104 -3.59 18.16 -12.14
CA LEU A 104 -4.55 19.24 -11.87
C LEU A 104 -4.63 20.30 -12.99
N ASN A 105 -3.62 20.41 -13.84
CA ASN A 105 -3.67 21.27 -15.02
C ASN A 105 -4.63 20.74 -16.10
N GLU A 106 -4.88 19.43 -16.13
CA GLU A 106 -5.85 18.79 -17.02
C GLU A 106 -7.29 18.89 -16.51
N ALA A 107 -7.46 19.25 -15.23
CA ALA A 107 -8.74 19.31 -14.56
C ALA A 107 -9.47 20.63 -14.79
N VAL A 108 -10.78 20.56 -14.92
CA VAL A 108 -11.69 21.71 -14.88
C VAL A 108 -12.73 21.56 -13.77
N ALA A 109 -13.31 22.70 -13.36
CA ALA A 109 -14.31 22.69 -12.30
C ALA A 109 -15.47 21.72 -12.61
N GLY A 110 -15.70 20.77 -11.71
CA GLY A 110 -16.75 19.77 -11.76
C GLY A 110 -16.31 18.38 -12.24
N ASP A 111 -15.08 18.22 -12.71
CA ASP A 111 -14.46 16.90 -12.92
C ASP A 111 -14.37 16.12 -11.61
N PHE A 112 -14.22 14.80 -11.71
CA PHE A 112 -14.05 13.93 -10.55
C PHE A 112 -12.58 13.52 -10.38
N LEU A 113 -12.11 13.60 -9.15
CA LEU A 113 -10.89 12.96 -8.71
C LEU A 113 -11.28 11.70 -7.95
N LEU A 114 -10.91 10.53 -8.48
CA LEU A 114 -10.95 9.27 -7.75
C LEU A 114 -9.63 9.09 -7.01
N ILE A 115 -9.72 8.64 -5.76
CA ILE A 115 -8.57 8.46 -4.87
C ILE A 115 -8.61 7.04 -4.33
N ARG A 116 -7.51 6.30 -4.49
CA ARG A 116 -7.35 4.97 -3.90
C ARG A 116 -6.06 4.90 -3.10
N ARG A 117 -6.04 4.05 -2.09
CA ARG A 117 -4.89 3.75 -1.24
C ARG A 117 -4.31 2.39 -1.65
N HIS A 118 -2.99 2.28 -1.70
CA HIS A 118 -2.33 1.01 -2.00
C HIS A 118 -2.47 0.05 -0.81
N LEU A 119 -2.75 -1.22 -1.08
CA LEU A 119 -3.00 -2.21 -0.04
C LEU A 119 -1.73 -2.57 0.74
N ASP A 120 -0.58 -2.77 0.07
CA ASP A 120 0.67 -3.11 0.78
C ASP A 120 1.51 -1.90 1.23
N GLN A 121 1.19 -0.70 0.73
CA GLN A 121 1.96 0.53 0.94
C GLN A 121 1.00 1.66 1.27
N PRO A 122 0.41 1.70 2.48
CA PRO A 122 -0.69 2.59 2.78
C PRO A 122 -0.37 4.10 2.63
N GLU A 123 0.90 4.48 2.54
CA GLU A 123 1.36 5.85 2.29
C GLU A 123 1.39 6.21 0.79
N ARG A 124 1.09 5.25 -0.09
CA ARG A 124 1.00 5.41 -1.54
C ARG A 124 -0.45 5.44 -2.01
N TYR A 125 -0.76 6.41 -2.85
CA TYR A 125 -2.10 6.70 -3.36
C TYR A 125 -2.14 6.66 -4.89
N CYS A 126 -3.30 6.37 -5.45
CA CYS A 126 -3.62 6.59 -6.86
C CYS A 126 -4.60 7.76 -6.93
N PHE A 127 -4.26 8.77 -7.73
CA PHE A 127 -5.10 9.94 -8.03
C PHE A 127 -5.49 9.90 -9.50
N GLN A 128 -6.75 9.58 -9.75
CA GLN A 128 -7.28 9.36 -11.10
C GLN A 128 -8.30 10.45 -11.44
N LEU A 129 -8.01 11.27 -12.45
CA LEU A 129 -8.89 12.32 -12.93
C LEU A 129 -9.85 11.76 -13.98
N ILE A 130 -11.15 11.93 -13.75
CA ILE A 130 -12.24 11.61 -14.67
C ILE A 130 -12.90 12.91 -15.11
N ARG A 131 -12.72 13.26 -16.38
CA ARG A 131 -13.21 14.50 -16.98
C ARG A 131 -14.66 14.37 -17.41
N ARG A 132 -15.37 15.49 -17.46
CA ARG A 132 -16.76 15.57 -17.96
C ARG A 132 -17.00 14.91 -19.31
N ASN A 133 -16.00 14.94 -20.18
CA ASN A 133 -16.10 14.39 -21.54
C ASN A 133 -15.74 12.90 -21.61
N ASP A 134 -15.30 12.30 -20.50
CA ASP A 134 -15.01 10.87 -20.45
C ASP A 134 -16.34 10.09 -20.38
N SER A 135 -16.46 9.00 -21.12
CA SER A 135 -17.72 8.26 -21.29
C SER A 135 -18.33 7.74 -19.97
N GLY A 136 -17.52 7.50 -18.94
CA GLY A 136 -17.96 6.99 -17.63
C GLY A 136 -18.37 8.08 -16.65
N TYR A 137 -18.21 9.36 -17.01
CA TYR A 137 -18.52 10.49 -16.15
C TYR A 137 -20.02 10.56 -15.82
N ALA A 138 -20.90 10.35 -16.81
CA ALA A 138 -22.35 10.43 -16.60
C ALA A 138 -22.85 9.35 -15.62
N GLU A 139 -22.31 8.13 -15.75
CA GLU A 139 -22.62 7.01 -14.86
C GLU A 139 -22.08 7.28 -13.43
N LEU A 140 -20.84 7.78 -13.32
CA LEU A 140 -20.28 8.20 -12.04
C LEU A 140 -21.13 9.30 -11.38
N GLN A 141 -21.56 10.29 -12.16
CA GLN A 141 -22.41 11.38 -11.69
C GLN A 141 -23.75 10.87 -11.14
N SER A 142 -24.37 9.90 -11.82
CA SER A 142 -25.59 9.23 -11.34
C SER A 142 -25.34 8.52 -10.01
N ARG A 143 -24.26 7.73 -9.93
CA ARG A 143 -23.91 6.93 -8.74
C ARG A 143 -23.62 7.77 -7.50
N VAL A 144 -23.04 8.97 -7.65
CA VAL A 144 -22.74 9.84 -6.50
C VAL A 144 -23.92 10.69 -6.05
N ASN A 145 -25.01 10.78 -6.82
CA ASN A 145 -26.23 11.51 -6.50
C ASN A 145 -25.98 12.93 -5.93
N ASN A 146 -25.32 13.79 -6.73
CA ASN A 146 -24.97 15.18 -6.39
C ASN A 146 -24.02 15.40 -5.21
N ARG A 147 -23.58 14.35 -4.51
CA ARG A 147 -22.54 14.47 -3.48
C ARG A 147 -21.26 15.06 -4.07
N ARG A 148 -20.56 15.87 -3.27
CA ARG A 148 -19.28 16.48 -3.65
C ARG A 148 -18.08 15.60 -3.31
N SER A 149 -18.22 14.69 -2.36
CA SER A 149 -17.21 13.71 -1.96
C SER A 149 -17.86 12.50 -1.31
N GLY A 150 -17.06 11.45 -1.14
CA GLY A 150 -17.43 10.27 -0.37
C GLY A 150 -16.72 9.02 -0.87
N VAL A 151 -17.30 7.87 -0.53
CA VAL A 151 -16.82 6.55 -0.92
C VAL A 151 -17.60 6.00 -2.12
N LEU A 152 -16.92 5.32 -3.04
CA LEU A 152 -17.50 4.55 -4.13
C LEU A 152 -17.30 3.04 -3.92
N GLY A 153 -18.12 2.43 -3.07
CA GLY A 153 -18.07 0.99 -2.78
C GLY A 153 -17.93 0.70 -1.30
N GLU A 154 -17.54 -0.53 -0.98
CA GLU A 154 -17.23 -0.96 0.38
C GLU A 154 -15.71 -1.09 0.54
N GLN A 155 -15.18 -1.47 1.71
CA GLN A 155 -13.76 -1.89 1.85
C GLN A 155 -12.70 -0.82 1.49
N VAL A 156 -12.91 0.43 1.91
CA VAL A 156 -11.88 1.47 1.81
C VAL A 156 -11.02 1.48 3.06
N LEU A 157 -9.70 1.61 2.90
CA LEU A 157 -8.73 1.55 3.98
C LEU A 157 -8.69 2.83 4.81
N SER A 158 -9.38 2.84 5.95
CA SER A 158 -9.17 3.88 6.96
C SER A 158 -7.88 3.61 7.75
N THR A 159 -7.22 4.68 8.18
CA THR A 159 -5.98 4.61 8.96
C THR A 159 -6.21 3.91 10.30
N ASN A 160 -7.25 4.30 11.04
CA ASN A 160 -7.63 3.61 12.28
C ASN A 160 -8.01 2.15 12.04
N GLY A 161 -8.58 1.83 10.87
CA GLY A 161 -8.89 0.45 10.49
C GLY A 161 -7.63 -0.39 10.40
N ILE A 162 -6.59 0.13 9.74
CA ILE A 162 -5.28 -0.51 9.66
C ILE A 162 -4.67 -0.66 11.05
N GLU A 163 -4.58 0.40 11.85
CA GLU A 163 -3.97 0.37 13.19
C GLU A 163 -4.66 -0.58 14.17
N ASN A 164 -5.99 -0.64 14.13
CA ASN A 164 -6.76 -1.61 14.92
C ASN A 164 -6.47 -3.06 14.50
N GLU A 165 -6.33 -3.29 13.20
CA GLU A 165 -5.99 -4.60 12.68
C GLU A 165 -4.51 -4.96 12.96
N GLU A 166 -3.59 -4.00 12.92
CA GLU A 166 -2.20 -4.19 13.37
C GLU A 166 -2.17 -4.63 14.83
N SER A 167 -2.94 -3.96 15.70
CA SER A 167 -3.08 -4.35 17.10
C SER A 167 -3.65 -5.77 17.25
N THR A 168 -4.57 -6.16 16.37
CA THR A 168 -5.15 -7.51 16.35
C THR A 168 -4.12 -8.55 15.93
N LEU A 169 -3.40 -8.33 14.83
CA LEU A 169 -2.33 -9.20 14.35
C LEU A 169 -1.18 -9.31 15.35
N TRP A 170 -0.82 -8.21 16.00
CA TRP A 170 0.16 -8.19 17.09
C TRP A 170 -0.28 -9.10 18.23
N ALA A 171 -1.54 -8.99 18.68
CA ALA A 171 -2.07 -9.84 19.73
C ALA A 171 -2.05 -11.33 19.32
N GLN A 172 -2.35 -11.65 18.05
CA GLN A 172 -2.31 -13.01 17.51
C GLN A 172 -0.93 -13.68 17.61
N THR A 173 0.17 -12.92 17.62
CA THR A 173 1.52 -13.49 17.79
C THR A 173 1.74 -14.19 19.14
N GLN A 174 0.88 -13.94 20.13
CA GLN A 174 0.92 -14.58 21.45
C GLN A 174 0.09 -15.87 21.52
N GLU A 175 -0.70 -16.14 20.49
CA GLU A 175 -1.49 -17.36 20.38
C GLU A 175 -0.71 -18.42 19.58
N GLU A 176 -1.25 -19.64 19.54
CA GLU A 176 -0.73 -20.71 18.69
C GLU A 176 -0.65 -20.24 17.22
N PHE A 177 0.43 -20.63 16.53
CA PHE A 177 0.62 -20.27 15.14
C PHE A 177 -0.35 -21.03 14.22
N LEU A 178 -1.16 -20.28 13.49
CA LEU A 178 -2.07 -20.79 12.47
C LEU A 178 -1.50 -20.44 11.10
N GLY A 179 -0.72 -21.33 10.50
CA GLY A 179 -0.11 -21.09 9.18
C GLY A 179 -1.11 -21.04 8.03
N PHE A 180 -2.28 -21.68 8.18
CA PHE A 180 -3.33 -21.73 7.16
C PHE A 180 -4.64 -21.14 7.68
N ALA A 181 -5.31 -20.37 6.82
CA ALA A 181 -6.63 -19.86 7.14
C ALA A 181 -7.62 -21.03 7.20
N ASP A 182 -8.36 -21.16 8.31
CA ASP A 182 -9.42 -22.16 8.43
C ASP A 182 -10.46 -21.94 7.32
N ARG A 183 -10.88 -23.04 6.68
CA ARG A 183 -11.91 -23.04 5.62
C ARG A 183 -13.23 -22.45 6.10
N ASN A 184 -13.55 -22.57 7.40
CA ASN A 184 -14.74 -21.99 8.03
C ASN A 184 -14.52 -20.54 8.51
N HIS A 185 -13.27 -20.11 8.64
CA HIS A 185 -12.83 -18.77 9.05
C HIS A 185 -12.16 -18.03 7.89
N ARG A 186 -12.61 -18.26 6.65
CA ARG A 186 -12.33 -17.32 5.55
C ARG A 186 -12.82 -15.96 6.03
N ASN A 187 -11.88 -15.09 6.40
CA ASN A 187 -12.16 -13.70 6.71
C ASN A 187 -13.12 -13.20 5.64
N SER A 188 -14.24 -12.60 6.08
CA SER A 188 -15.19 -12.01 5.15
C SER A 188 -14.40 -11.17 4.16
N ASN A 189 -14.69 -11.30 2.85
CA ASN A 189 -13.92 -10.58 1.83
C ASN A 189 -13.78 -9.08 2.15
N ALA A 190 -14.71 -8.55 2.95
CA ALA A 190 -14.69 -7.21 3.53
C ALA A 190 -13.45 -6.82 4.35
N ARG A 191 -12.82 -7.74 5.08
CA ARG A 191 -11.64 -7.45 5.93
C ARG A 191 -10.30 -7.68 5.25
N LYS A 192 -10.28 -8.38 4.11
CA LYS A 192 -9.04 -8.76 3.42
C LYS A 192 -8.13 -7.56 3.08
N PRO A 193 -8.65 -6.42 2.56
CA PRO A 193 -7.79 -5.28 2.26
C PRO A 193 -7.09 -4.71 3.49
N VAL A 194 -7.83 -4.56 4.60
CA VAL A 194 -7.31 -3.98 5.85
C VAL A 194 -6.26 -4.89 6.47
N ARG A 195 -6.50 -6.20 6.48
CA ARG A 195 -5.54 -7.20 6.96
C ARG A 195 -4.26 -7.24 6.14
N ARG A 196 -4.37 -7.19 4.81
CA ARG A 196 -3.20 -7.10 3.92
C ARG A 196 -2.33 -5.88 4.24
N ALA A 197 -2.96 -4.73 4.44
CA ALA A 197 -2.25 -3.49 4.82
C ALA A 197 -1.58 -3.57 6.20
N ALA A 198 -2.29 -4.09 7.19
CA ALA A 198 -1.78 -4.25 8.55
C ALA A 198 -0.62 -5.27 8.61
N PHE A 199 -0.75 -6.40 7.92
CA PHE A 199 0.32 -7.40 7.80
C PHE A 199 1.57 -6.79 7.18
N SER A 200 1.42 -6.09 6.04
CA SER A 200 2.55 -5.47 5.36
C SER A 200 3.29 -4.47 6.25
N ARG A 201 2.55 -3.57 6.90
CA ARG A 201 3.15 -2.58 7.80
C ARG A 201 3.85 -3.21 9.00
N LEU A 202 3.24 -4.20 9.67
CA LEU A 202 3.85 -4.89 10.81
C LEU A 202 5.12 -5.63 10.42
N VAL A 203 5.07 -6.45 9.37
CA VAL A 203 6.25 -7.20 8.91
C VAL A 203 7.36 -6.21 8.56
N LEU A 204 7.07 -5.20 7.73
CA LEU A 204 8.09 -4.24 7.34
C LEU A 204 8.66 -3.44 8.51
N SER A 205 7.84 -3.02 9.48
CA SER A 205 8.34 -2.27 10.64
C SER A 205 9.28 -3.12 11.49
N GLU A 206 8.98 -4.40 11.67
CA GLU A 206 9.81 -5.32 12.47
C GLU A 206 11.17 -5.61 11.84
N TYR A 207 11.31 -5.45 10.53
CA TYR A 207 12.61 -5.53 9.84
C TYR A 207 13.23 -4.14 9.56
N GLY A 208 12.72 -3.07 10.19
CA GLY A 208 13.22 -1.72 10.00
C GLY A 208 13.14 -1.23 8.54
N TYR A 209 12.12 -1.69 7.81
CA TYR A 209 11.89 -1.43 6.38
C TYR A 209 13.04 -1.86 5.46
N ARG A 210 13.78 -2.90 5.86
CA ARG A 210 14.92 -3.44 5.10
C ARG A 210 14.65 -4.88 4.69
N CYS A 211 15.23 -5.26 3.56
CA CYS A 211 15.28 -6.66 3.16
C CYS A 211 16.07 -7.46 4.21
N CYS A 212 15.48 -8.55 4.72
CA CYS A 212 16.13 -9.41 5.70
C CYS A 212 17.32 -10.17 5.11
N VAL A 213 17.35 -10.38 3.78
CA VAL A 213 18.44 -11.06 3.07
C VAL A 213 19.65 -10.13 2.86
N CYS A 214 19.51 -9.05 2.10
CA CYS A 214 20.64 -8.19 1.75
C CYS A 214 20.78 -6.91 2.59
N GLY A 215 19.82 -6.61 3.48
CA GLY A 215 19.83 -5.39 4.31
C GLY A 215 19.49 -4.09 3.58
N SER A 216 19.17 -4.15 2.28
CA SER A 216 18.78 -2.96 1.51
C SER A 216 17.48 -2.37 2.07
N GLY A 217 17.49 -1.07 2.37
CA GLY A 217 16.33 -0.30 2.84
C GLY A 217 16.11 0.95 2.02
N LEU A 218 16.22 0.84 0.70
CA LEU A 218 16.01 1.97 -0.20
C LEU A 218 14.62 2.53 0.04
N SER A 219 14.53 3.81 0.37
CA SER A 219 13.27 4.49 0.60
C SER A 219 13.24 5.81 -0.16
N VAL A 220 12.03 6.23 -0.48
CA VAL A 220 11.82 7.61 -0.91
C VAL A 220 11.88 8.49 0.34
N PRO A 221 12.51 9.69 0.29
CA PRO A 221 12.53 10.59 1.44
C PRO A 221 11.12 10.81 1.99
N GLU A 222 10.93 10.47 3.27
CA GLU A 222 9.65 10.56 3.99
C GLU A 222 8.50 9.75 3.34
N GLY A 223 8.79 8.79 2.45
CA GLY A 223 7.81 7.98 1.71
C GLY A 223 8.01 6.47 1.91
N PRO A 224 7.37 5.61 1.06
CA PRO A 224 7.45 4.17 1.23
C PRO A 224 8.86 3.63 0.96
N ALA A 225 9.19 2.52 1.63
CA ALA A 225 10.38 1.73 1.36
C ALA A 225 10.17 0.79 0.17
N ALA A 226 11.27 0.38 -0.46
CA ALA A 226 11.27 -0.59 -1.55
C ALA A 226 11.07 -2.03 -1.06
N ALA A 227 11.32 -2.30 0.22
CA ALA A 227 11.05 -3.60 0.82
C ALA A 227 9.54 -3.90 0.79
N GLN A 228 9.21 -5.18 0.63
CA GLN A 228 7.87 -5.73 0.57
C GLN A 228 7.72 -6.80 1.65
N ALA A 229 6.53 -6.91 2.24
CA ALA A 229 6.20 -8.05 3.07
C ALA A 229 5.83 -9.24 2.15
N ALA A 230 6.64 -10.28 2.21
CA ALA A 230 6.40 -11.55 1.53
C ALA A 230 5.79 -12.53 2.53
N HIS A 231 4.75 -13.25 2.10
CA HIS A 231 4.25 -14.38 2.88
C HIS A 231 5.17 -15.59 2.68
N ILE A 232 5.50 -16.30 3.76
CA ILE A 232 6.29 -17.54 3.69
C ILE A 232 5.44 -18.68 3.12
N ILE A 233 4.25 -18.88 3.67
CA ILE A 233 3.18 -19.67 3.07
C ILE A 233 2.35 -18.70 2.20
N PRO A 234 2.36 -18.81 0.86
CA PRO A 234 1.65 -17.87 0.01
C PRO A 234 0.15 -17.85 0.26
N VAL A 235 -0.46 -16.67 0.10
CA VAL A 235 -1.93 -16.50 0.20
C VAL A 235 -2.66 -17.43 -0.79
N ALA A 236 -2.09 -17.69 -1.97
CA ALA A 236 -2.64 -18.62 -2.96
C ALA A 236 -2.72 -20.07 -2.44
N ALA A 237 -1.85 -20.46 -1.52
CA ALA A 237 -1.87 -21.75 -0.82
C ALA A 237 -2.73 -21.72 0.46
N GLY A 238 -3.37 -20.60 0.78
CA GLY A 238 -4.18 -20.42 1.98
C GLY A 238 -3.40 -19.94 3.20
N GLY A 239 -2.19 -19.41 3.01
CA GLY A 239 -1.41 -18.79 4.09
C GLY A 239 -2.15 -17.67 4.81
N THR A 240 -1.92 -17.55 6.12
CA THR A 240 -2.54 -16.49 6.93
C THR A 240 -1.73 -15.20 6.89
N ASP A 241 -2.39 -14.10 7.25
CA ASP A 241 -1.76 -12.80 7.53
C ASP A 241 -1.16 -12.74 8.95
N ASP A 242 -0.81 -13.88 9.55
CA ASP A 242 -0.05 -13.89 10.81
C ASP A 242 1.34 -13.32 10.54
N PRO A 243 1.84 -12.31 11.28
CA PRO A 243 3.15 -11.72 11.02
C PRO A 243 4.31 -12.73 11.09
N ARG A 244 4.17 -13.84 11.82
CA ARG A 244 5.15 -14.95 11.86
C ARG A 244 5.15 -15.78 10.57
N ASN A 245 4.20 -15.55 9.66
CA ASN A 245 4.20 -16.04 8.28
C ASN A 245 4.80 -15.01 7.31
N GLY A 246 5.57 -14.02 7.79
CA GLY A 246 6.06 -12.90 7.00
C GLY A 246 7.58 -12.71 7.00
N LEU A 247 8.13 -12.31 5.85
CA LEU A 247 9.51 -11.83 5.69
C LEU A 247 9.49 -10.47 4.99
N ALA A 248 10.39 -9.56 5.39
CA ALA A 248 10.63 -8.34 4.62
C ALA A 248 11.70 -8.59 3.54
N LEU A 249 11.34 -8.49 2.25
CA LEU A 249 12.23 -8.77 1.13
C LEU A 249 12.28 -7.57 0.17
N CYS A 250 13.44 -7.32 -0.45
CA CYS A 250 13.48 -6.41 -1.60
C CYS A 250 12.86 -7.11 -2.82
N PRO A 251 12.46 -6.38 -3.88
CA PRO A 251 11.75 -6.97 -5.01
C PRO A 251 12.46 -8.17 -5.66
N ASN A 252 13.80 -8.13 -5.75
CA ASN A 252 14.58 -9.23 -6.32
C ASN A 252 14.52 -10.49 -5.45
N HIS A 253 14.73 -10.35 -4.14
CA HIS A 253 14.67 -11.50 -3.22
C HIS A 253 13.24 -11.98 -3.01
N HIS A 254 12.24 -11.11 -3.07
CA HIS A 254 10.84 -11.52 -3.02
C HIS A 254 10.51 -12.41 -4.23
N TRP A 255 10.86 -11.96 -5.44
CA TRP A 255 10.68 -12.76 -6.64
C TRP A 255 11.44 -14.09 -6.58
N ALA A 256 12.71 -14.08 -6.14
CA ALA A 256 13.50 -15.30 -6.04
C ALA A 256 12.96 -16.29 -4.99
N PHE A 257 12.44 -15.79 -3.87
CA PHE A 257 11.83 -16.60 -2.81
C PHE A 257 10.53 -17.25 -3.30
N ASP A 258 9.61 -16.45 -3.87
CA ASP A 258 8.33 -16.92 -4.41
C ASP A 258 8.47 -17.97 -5.53
N ASN A 259 9.61 -17.96 -6.24
CA ASN A 259 9.93 -18.91 -7.31
C ASN A 259 10.84 -20.06 -6.82
N GLY A 260 11.08 -20.20 -5.52
CA GLY A 260 11.79 -21.35 -4.96
C GLY A 260 13.30 -21.37 -5.20
N LEU A 261 13.91 -20.27 -5.66
CA LEU A 261 15.36 -20.21 -5.89
C LEU A 261 16.14 -20.26 -4.58
N PHE A 262 15.54 -19.81 -3.48
CA PHE A 262 16.07 -19.99 -2.13
C PHE A 262 14.95 -20.14 -1.10
N THR A 263 15.28 -20.72 0.05
CA THR A 263 14.43 -20.78 1.24
C THR A 263 15.19 -20.29 2.47
N VAL A 264 14.46 -20.13 3.58
CA VAL A 264 15.03 -19.81 4.90
C VAL A 264 14.74 -20.99 5.84
N THR A 265 15.76 -21.52 6.51
CA THR A 265 15.60 -22.62 7.47
C THR A 265 15.09 -22.11 8.82
N PRO A 266 14.58 -22.99 9.71
CA PRO A 266 14.20 -22.61 11.08
C PRO A 266 15.32 -21.92 11.88
N GLU A 267 16.58 -22.19 11.56
CA GLU A 267 17.76 -21.54 12.15
C GLU A 267 18.04 -20.14 11.57
N MET A 268 17.17 -19.64 10.68
CA MET A 268 17.30 -18.39 9.92
C MET A 268 18.47 -18.40 8.93
N GLN A 269 18.86 -19.56 8.41
CA GLN A 269 19.87 -19.66 7.36
C GLN A 269 19.24 -19.68 5.98
N ILE A 270 19.91 -19.05 5.02
CA ILE A 270 19.52 -19.08 3.62
C ILE A 270 20.02 -20.38 3.00
N GLN A 271 19.13 -21.08 2.29
CA GLN A 271 19.50 -22.21 1.43
C GLN A 271 19.10 -21.88 0.00
N VAL A 272 20.05 -21.96 -0.94
CA VAL A 272 19.81 -21.71 -2.37
C VAL A 272 19.71 -23.06 -3.07
N SER A 273 18.74 -23.20 -3.98
CA SER A 273 18.52 -24.49 -4.65
C SER A 273 19.73 -24.87 -5.51
N GLU A 274 19.94 -26.17 -5.71
CA GLU A 274 21.04 -26.64 -6.58
C GLU A 274 20.85 -26.16 -8.02
N ALA A 275 19.60 -26.21 -8.51
CA ALA A 275 19.22 -25.72 -9.83
C ALA A 275 19.52 -24.22 -9.99
N ALA A 276 19.15 -23.39 -9.01
CA ALA A 276 19.48 -21.97 -9.03
C ALA A 276 21.00 -21.74 -8.95
N SER A 277 21.70 -22.48 -8.10
CA SER A 277 23.16 -22.37 -7.89
C SER A 277 24.00 -22.84 -9.10
N ALA A 278 23.44 -23.67 -9.97
CA ALA A 278 24.08 -24.14 -11.20
C ALA A 278 24.08 -23.08 -12.31
N LEU A 279 23.20 -22.07 -12.23
CA LEU A 279 23.11 -21.00 -13.23
C LEU A 279 24.10 -19.86 -12.91
N PRO A 280 25.07 -19.56 -13.79
CA PRO A 280 26.06 -18.50 -13.52
C PRO A 280 25.46 -17.11 -13.30
N VAL A 281 24.28 -16.83 -13.85
CA VAL A 281 23.58 -15.54 -13.65
C VAL A 281 23.13 -15.34 -12.20
N ASN A 282 23.00 -16.43 -11.42
CA ASN A 282 22.57 -16.41 -10.03
C ASN A 282 23.74 -16.39 -9.03
N ASN A 283 24.96 -16.05 -9.47
CA ASN A 283 26.13 -16.06 -8.58
C ASN A 283 25.93 -15.22 -7.31
N GLU A 284 25.32 -14.03 -7.42
CA GLU A 284 25.01 -13.20 -6.25
C GLU A 284 24.07 -13.91 -5.27
N LEU A 285 23.07 -14.65 -5.78
CA LEU A 285 22.16 -15.42 -4.93
C LEU A 285 22.88 -16.61 -4.30
N LYS A 286 23.67 -17.36 -5.08
CA LYS A 286 24.46 -18.50 -4.61
C LYS A 286 25.38 -18.14 -3.45
N GLU A 287 26.02 -16.97 -3.50
CA GLU A 287 26.90 -16.49 -2.43
C GLU A 287 26.17 -16.27 -1.10
N LEU A 288 24.85 -16.12 -1.11
CA LEU A 288 24.02 -16.01 0.09
C LEU A 288 23.79 -17.35 0.80
N SER A 289 24.02 -18.49 0.12
CA SER A 289 23.78 -19.81 0.73
C SER A 289 24.62 -20.00 1.99
N GLY A 290 23.97 -20.43 3.08
CA GLY A 290 24.56 -20.59 4.40
C GLY A 290 24.71 -19.29 5.21
N GLN A 291 24.42 -18.13 4.64
CA GLN A 291 24.34 -16.88 5.39
C GLN A 291 23.05 -16.81 6.20
N PHE A 292 23.06 -16.01 7.26
CA PHE A 292 21.86 -15.79 8.08
C PHE A 292 21.07 -14.59 7.56
N VAL A 293 19.74 -14.72 7.50
CA VAL A 293 18.89 -13.54 7.33
C VAL A 293 18.90 -12.69 8.60
N ARG A 294 18.69 -11.39 8.44
CA ARG A 294 18.40 -10.49 9.57
C ARG A 294 17.13 -10.95 10.25
N ARG A 295 17.13 -10.89 11.58
CA ARG A 295 15.96 -11.17 12.41
C ARG A 295 15.09 -9.93 12.55
N PRO A 296 13.77 -10.09 12.78
CA PRO A 296 12.93 -8.99 13.22
C PRO A 296 13.43 -8.41 14.55
N GLU A 297 13.12 -7.15 14.82
CA GLU A 297 13.50 -6.44 16.05
C GLU A 297 12.87 -7.09 17.29
N ASN A 298 11.65 -7.60 17.16
CA ASN A 298 10.96 -8.32 18.22
C ASN A 298 10.87 -9.84 17.93
N GLU A 299 11.30 -10.65 18.89
CA GLU A 299 11.31 -12.11 18.80
C GLU A 299 9.92 -12.72 18.56
N ARG A 300 8.84 -12.03 18.96
CA ARG A 300 7.44 -12.46 18.71
C ARG A 300 7.10 -12.54 17.21
N PHE A 301 7.86 -11.83 16.38
CA PHE A 301 7.67 -11.76 14.94
C PHE A 301 8.63 -12.67 14.18
N MET A 302 9.41 -13.49 14.89
CA MET A 302 10.24 -14.50 14.25
C MET A 302 9.38 -15.38 13.33
N PRO A 303 9.83 -15.61 12.08
CA PRO A 303 9.21 -16.58 11.20
C PRO A 303 8.97 -17.91 11.90
N HIS A 304 7.75 -18.42 11.86
CA HIS A 304 7.42 -19.67 12.52
C HIS A 304 8.02 -20.86 11.77
N GLU A 305 8.57 -21.84 12.50
CA GLU A 305 9.22 -23.03 11.92
C GLU A 305 8.31 -23.74 10.91
N THR A 306 7.03 -23.94 11.25
CA THR A 306 6.04 -24.57 10.38
C THR A 306 5.88 -23.85 9.04
N ALA A 307 5.96 -22.52 9.02
CA ALA A 307 5.86 -21.76 7.77
C ALA A 307 7.12 -21.98 6.91
N LEU A 308 8.30 -21.89 7.53
CA LEU A 308 9.58 -22.08 6.87
C LEU A 308 9.74 -23.50 6.30
N GLU A 309 9.38 -24.51 7.09
CA GLU A 309 9.36 -25.92 6.66
C GLU A 309 8.37 -26.16 5.53
N TRP A 310 7.20 -25.51 5.57
CA TRP A 310 6.24 -25.59 4.49
C TRP A 310 6.82 -25.03 3.19
N HIS A 311 7.42 -23.84 3.23
CA HIS A 311 8.06 -23.24 2.06
C HIS A 311 9.18 -24.13 1.52
N ALA A 312 10.03 -24.65 2.40
CA ALA A 312 11.13 -25.56 2.07
C ALA A 312 10.67 -26.88 1.43
N SER A 313 9.43 -27.32 1.66
CA SER A 313 8.89 -28.58 1.13
C SER A 313 7.94 -28.42 -0.06
N HIS A 314 7.41 -27.23 -0.31
CA HIS A 314 6.36 -27.00 -1.34
C HIS A 314 6.75 -25.98 -2.40
N VAL A 315 7.67 -25.07 -2.11
CA VAL A 315 8.08 -23.98 -3.02
C VAL A 315 9.55 -24.13 -3.40
N PHE A 316 10.41 -24.40 -2.42
CA PHE A 316 11.84 -24.58 -2.63
C PHE A 316 12.13 -25.80 -3.52
N GLU A 317 12.98 -25.59 -4.54
CA GLU A 317 13.41 -26.62 -5.49
C GLU A 317 14.62 -27.43 -5.00
#